data_AF-A0A9E5NZ33-F1
#
_entry.id   AF-A0A9E5NZ33-F1
#
_cell.length_a   1.000
_cell.length_b   1.000
_cell.length_c   1.000
_cell.angle_alpha   90.00
_cell.angle_beta   90.00
_cell.angle_gamma   90.00
#
_symmetry.space_group_name_H-M   'P 1'
#
loop_
_entity.id
_entity.type
_entity.pdbx_description
1 polymer ?
#
loop_
_entity_poly.entity_id
_entity_poly.type
_entity_poly.pdbx_seq_one_letter_code
_entity_poly.pdbx_strand_id
1 'polypeptide(L)' 'MIFGHAFIILGCFLITWGMYLLPDSNPVVSHIFGRPLFWGIFSLMGGVCSNYHGFCQCVRGQK' A
#
# COMPACT_ATOMS: atom_id res chain seq x y z
N MET A 1 -7.62 -10.84 7.90
CA MET A 1 -6.40 -10.52 8.67
C MET A 1 -5.11 -10.87 7.93
N ILE A 2 -4.90 -12.11 7.46
CA ILE A 2 -3.67 -12.48 6.72
C ILE A 2 -3.49 -11.62 5.46
N PHE A 3 -4.56 -11.40 4.70
CA PHE A 3 -4.56 -10.51 3.53
C PHE A 3 -4.09 -9.09 3.88
N GLY A 4 -4.69 -8.43 4.89
CA GLY A 4 -4.28 -7.09 5.32
C GLY A 4 -2.81 -7.02 5.76
N HIS A 5 -2.32 -8.03 6.49
CA HIS A 5 -0.91 -8.11 6.87
C HIS A 5 0.03 -8.27 5.68
N ALA A 6 -0.33 -9.07 4.67
CA ALA A 6 0.48 -9.23 3.46
C ALA A 6 0.63 -7.89 2.71
N PHE A 7 -0.43 -7.09 2.62
CA PHE A 7 -0.39 -5.77 1.99
C PHE A 7 0.39 -4.73 2.81
N ILE A 8 0.38 -4.81 4.15
CA ILE A 8 1.23 -3.98 4.99
C ILE A 8 2.72 -4.30 4.74
N ILE A 9 3.09 -5.58 4.72
CA ILE A 9 4.48 -6.01 4.48
C ILE A 9 4.93 -5.56 3.08
N LEU A 10 4.11 -5.80 2.05
CA LEU A 10 4.37 -5.35 0.69
C LEU A 10 4.49 -3.82 0.62
N GLY A 11 3.62 -3.10 1.32
CA GLY A 11 3.65 -1.64 1.41
C GLY A 11 4.95 -1.13 2.01
N CYS A 12 5.39 -1.70 3.14
CA CYS A 12 6.68 -1.36 3.75
C CYS A 12 7.85 -1.61 2.80
N PHE A 13 7.88 -2.77 2.12
CA PHE A 13 8.92 -3.11 1.15
C PHE A 13 8.98 -2.11 -0.02
N LEU A 14 7.82 -1.79 -0.61
CA LEU A 14 7.69 -0.83 -1.70
C LEU A 14 8.07 0.60 -1.28
N ILE A 15 7.75 1.02 -0.06
CA ILE A 15 8.16 2.33 0.47
C ILE A 15 9.67 2.39 0.61
N THR A 16 10.29 1.39 1.25
CA THR A 16 11.75 1.33 1.39
C THR A 16 12.42 1.37 0.02
N TRP A 17 11.95 0.59 -0.94
CA TRP A 17 12.46 0.63 -2.31
C TRP A 17 12.24 2.00 -2.97
N GLY A 18 11.05 2.59 -2.83
CA GLY A 18 10.75 3.93 -3.35
C GLY A 18 11.66 5.03 -2.79
N MET A 19 12.02 4.94 -1.50
CA MET A 19 12.96 5.86 -0.86
C MET A 19 14.38 5.73 -1.41
N TYR A 20 14.83 4.52 -1.76
CA TYR A 20 16.11 4.33 -2.45
C TYR A 20 16.14 4.96 -3.84
N LEU A 21 14.99 5.00 -4.51
CA LEU A 21 14.85 5.54 -5.85
C LEU A 21 14.66 7.07 -5.87
N LEU A 22 14.56 7.72 -4.72
CA LEU A 22 14.29 9.17 -4.62
C LEU A 22 15.32 10.04 -5.37
N PRO A 23 16.64 9.77 -5.32
CA PRO A 23 17.64 10.58 -6.04
C PRO A 23 17.46 10.58 -7.56
N ASP A 24 17.00 9.45 -8.13
CA ASP A 24 16.73 9.31 -9.55
C ASP A 24 15.30 9.74 -9.92
N SER A 25 14.57 10.40 -9.02
CA SER A 25 13.16 10.71 -9.21
C SER A 25 12.92 12.07 -9.85
N ASN A 26 12.20 12.07 -10.98
CA ASN A 26 11.68 13.30 -11.58
C ASN A 26 10.32 13.69 -10.95
N PRO A 27 10.07 14.99 -10.68
CA PRO A 27 8.83 15.48 -10.08
C PRO A 27 7.70 15.62 -11.12
N VAL A 28 7.48 14.58 -11.92
CA VAL A 28 6.39 14.53 -12.92
C VAL A 28 5.28 13.65 -12.37
N VAL A 29 4.02 14.05 -12.54
CA VAL A 29 2.86 13.33 -11.99
C VAL A 29 2.79 11.88 -12.47
N SER A 30 2.98 11.65 -13.78
CA SER A 30 3.03 10.29 -14.35
C SER A 30 4.13 9.44 -13.70
N HIS A 31 5.23 10.09 -13.35
CA HIS A 31 6.38 9.46 -12.72
C HIS A 31 6.12 9.13 -11.25
N ILE A 32 5.29 9.91 -10.53
CA ILE A 32 4.83 9.59 -9.17
C ILE A 32 3.98 8.32 -9.17
N PHE A 33 2.98 8.22 -10.06
CA PHE A 33 2.10 7.05 -10.16
C PHE A 33 2.83 5.80 -10.65
N GLY A 34 3.94 5.92 -11.38
CA GLY A 34 4.76 4.79 -11.80
C GLY A 34 5.76 4.30 -10.75
N ARG A 35 6.00 5.06 -9.67
CA ARG A 35 7.04 4.76 -8.68
C ARG A 35 6.50 3.86 -7.56
N PRO A 36 7.34 2.94 -7.04
CA PRO A 36 6.93 2.03 -5.97
C PRO A 36 6.53 2.76 -4.69
N LEU A 37 7.02 3.98 -4.47
CA LEU A 37 6.66 4.79 -3.29
C LEU A 37 5.15 5.06 -3.21
N PHE A 38 4.51 5.43 -4.33
CA PHE A 38 3.07 5.70 -4.38
C PHE A 38 2.26 4.44 -4.03
N TRP A 39 2.58 3.33 -4.69
CA TRP A 39 1.90 2.04 -4.47
C TRP A 39 2.20 1.44 -3.10
N GLY A 40 3.36 1.75 -2.53
CA GLY A 40 3.72 1.37 -1.18
C GLY A 40 2.84 2.04 -0.13
N ILE A 41 2.63 3.36 -0.24
CA ILE A 41 1.70 4.10 0.63
C ILE A 41 0.27 3.57 0.46
N PHE A 42 -0.17 3.37 -0.78
CA PHE A 42 -1.49 2.84 -1.08
C PHE A 42 -1.70 1.44 -0.48
N SER A 43 -0.72 0.54 -0.62
CA SER A 43 -0.76 -0.82 -0.08
C SER A 43 -0.74 -0.83 1.45
N LEU A 44 0.03 0.07 2.08
CA LEU A 44 0.10 0.17 3.53
C LEU A 44 -1.23 0.66 4.13
N MET A 45 -1.80 1.74 3.58
CA MET A 45 -3.11 2.23 4.01
C MET A 45 -4.23 1.21 3.72
N GLY A 46 -4.21 0.58 2.55
CA GLY A 46 -5.17 -0.45 2.17
C GLY A 46 -5.09 -1.69 3.07
N GLY A 47 -3.88 -2.13 3.42
CA GLY A 47 -3.64 -3.25 4.33
C GLY A 47 -4.11 -2.95 5.76
N VAL A 48 -3.84 -1.75 6.27
CA VAL A 48 -4.37 -1.27 7.56
C VAL A 48 -5.89 -1.25 7.55
N CYS A 49 -6.50 -0.65 6.52
CA CYS A 49 -7.94 -0.62 6.33
C CYS A 49 -8.54 -2.04 6.31
N SER A 50 -7.93 -2.96 5.58
CA SER A 50 -8.36 -4.36 5.52
C SER A 50 -8.24 -5.10 6.86
N ASN A 51 -7.29 -4.74 7.71
CA ASN A 51 -7.20 -5.28 9.06
C ASN A 51 -8.28 -4.71 9.99
N TYR A 52 -8.49 -3.39 9.98
CA TYR A 52 -9.52 -2.74 10.81
C TYR A 52 -10.94 -3.14 10.40
N HIS A 53 -11.22 -3.13 9.10
CA HIS A 53 -12.54 -3.49 8.56
C HIS A 53 -12.67 -4.98 8.24
N GLY A 54 -11.65 -5.81 8.50
CA GLY A 54 -11.68 -7.24 8.23
C GLY A 54 -12.77 -8.01 8.99
N PHE A 55 -13.34 -7.39 10.02
CA PHE A 55 -14.47 -7.91 10.79
C PHE A 55 -15.81 -7.25 10.45
N CYS A 56 -15.82 -6.18 9.65
CA CYS A 56 -17.04 -5.50 9.23
C CYS A 56 -17.84 -6.35 8.23
N GLN A 57 -19.18 -6.31 8.32
CA GLN A 57 -20.06 -7.01 7.39
C GLN A 57 -19.85 -6.59 5.93
N CYS A 58 -19.48 -5.32 5.69
CA CYS A 58 -19.13 -4.80 4.36
C CYS A 58 -18.01 -5.61 3.66
N VAL A 59 -17.11 -6.21 4.43
CA VAL A 59 -15.96 -6.99 3.93
C VAL A 59 -16.22 -8.49 4.06
N ARG A 60 -16.94 -8.94 5.10
CA ARG A 60 -17.25 -10.36 5.32
C ARG A 60 -18.35 -10.91 4.41
N GLY A 61 -19.10 -10.06 3.71
CA GLY A 61 -20.20 -10.50 2.83
C GLY A 61 -21.29 -11.30 3.56
N GLN A 62 -21.37 -11.17 4.88
CA GLN A 62 -22.35 -11.87 5.71
C GLN A 62 -23.66 -11.09 5.60
N LYS A 63 -24.55 -11.59 4.76
CA LYS A 63 -25.93 -11.11 4.61
C LYS A 63 -26.77 -11.50 5.82
#